data_AF-A0A316V3H5-F1
#
_entry.id   AF-A0A316V3H5-F1
#
_cell.length_a   1.000
_cell.length_b   1.000
_cell.length_c   1.000
_cell.angle_alpha   90.00
_cell.angle_beta   90.00
_cell.angle_gamma   90.00
#
_symmetry.space_group_name_H-M   'P 1'
#
loop_
_entity.id
_entity.type
_entity.pdbx_description
1 polymer ?
#
loop_
_entity_poly.entity_id
_entity_poly.type
_entity_poly.pdbx_seq_one_letter_code
_entity_poly.pdbx_strand_id
1 'polypeptide(L)'
;MQLGIICFVWYGFVLLSKINHAMLHSPSHSDSSIEFDWMSFLDIPEDPNVKSSHTSADPQHSIKEVKEKEASVKNKKELGEIKRRERRKDLQRIYHQNSKNKFHNLPESEKAKIRQSRKENQRRHCKKLKELTGFSTRREEKIGQARLAKELGTLTEEQKQLLQKEYNRKRKYNETKKNRKVASVSTEEQEKSGSNKKRKVQTPGHP
;
A
#
# COMPACT_ATOMS: atom_id res chain seq x y z
N MET A 1 -55.52 26.76 6.02
CA MET A 1 -54.14 26.89 6.54
C MET A 1 -53.11 26.67 5.42
N GLN A 2 -53.01 27.59 4.45
CA GLN A 2 -52.11 27.44 3.29
C GLN A 2 -51.29 28.70 2.98
N LEU A 3 -51.41 29.75 3.79
CA LEU A 3 -50.66 31.00 3.62
C LEU A 3 -49.35 31.04 4.43
N GLY A 4 -49.11 30.09 5.35
CA GLY A 4 -47.92 30.07 6.21
C GLY A 4 -46.65 29.52 5.55
N ILE A 5 -46.77 28.75 4.46
CA ILE A 5 -45.62 28.07 3.83
C ILE A 5 -44.86 29.01 2.89
N ILE A 6 -45.54 30.00 2.29
CA ILE A 6 -44.94 30.91 1.31
C ILE A 6 -44.00 31.92 2.00
N CYS A 7 -44.29 32.33 3.24
CA CYS A 7 -43.43 33.25 4.00
C CYS A 7 -42.07 32.63 4.40
N PHE A 8 -42.01 31.31 4.63
CA PHE A 8 -40.77 30.64 5.05
C PHE A 8 -39.75 30.51 3.92
N VAL A 9 -40.20 30.32 2.68
CA VAL A 9 -39.30 30.17 1.52
C VAL A 9 -38.61 31.50 1.19
N TRP A 10 -39.29 32.63 1.37
CA TRP A 10 -38.71 33.94 1.06
C TRP A 10 -37.70 34.40 2.12
N TYR A 11 -37.96 34.15 3.42
CA TYR A 11 -37.00 34.44 4.49
C TYR A 11 -35.72 33.60 4.39
N GLY A 12 -35.82 32.33 3.97
CA GLY A 12 -34.65 31.47 3.76
C GLY A 12 -33.72 31.96 2.66
N PHE A 13 -34.26 32.54 1.58
CA PHE A 13 -33.46 33.03 0.46
C PHE A 13 -32.71 34.33 0.78
N VAL A 14 -33.33 35.23 1.56
CA VAL A 14 -32.69 36.49 1.99
C VAL A 14 -31.58 36.23 3.02
N LEU A 15 -31.72 35.23 3.89
CA LEU A 15 -30.67 34.87 4.84
C LEU A 15 -29.44 34.23 4.15
N LEU A 16 -29.65 33.43 3.09
CA LEU A 16 -28.56 32.80 2.34
C LEU A 16 -27.74 33.82 1.52
N SER A 17 -28.36 34.89 1.02
CA SER A 17 -27.64 35.95 0.30
C SER A 17 -26.72 36.80 1.20
N LYS A 18 -27.07 37.01 2.49
CA LYS A 18 -26.20 37.76 3.41
C LYS A 18 -24.98 36.97 3.87
N ILE A 19 -25.04 35.63 3.90
CA ILE A 19 -23.90 34.78 4.25
C ILE A 19 -22.86 34.77 3.12
N ASN A 20 -23.29 34.81 1.86
CA ASN A 20 -22.37 34.84 0.72
C ASN A 20 -21.63 36.18 0.55
N HIS A 21 -22.19 37.29 1.01
CA HIS A 21 -21.47 38.58 1.01
C HIS A 21 -20.48 38.74 2.18
N ALA A 22 -20.67 38.00 3.28
CA ALA A 22 -19.76 38.06 4.44
C ALA A 22 -18.46 37.26 4.26
N MET A 23 -18.34 36.43 3.21
CA MET A 23 -17.12 35.66 2.89
C MET A 23 -16.16 36.35 1.91
N LEU A 24 -16.43 37.59 1.49
CA LEU A 24 -15.62 38.31 0.48
C LEU A 24 -14.78 39.48 1.01
N HIS A 25 -14.67 39.66 2.33
CA HIS A 25 -13.69 40.59 2.90
C HIS A 25 -12.60 39.81 3.66
N SER A 26 -11.66 39.28 2.88
CA SER A 26 -10.34 38.92 3.41
C SER A 26 -9.57 40.23 3.65
N PRO A 27 -8.98 40.44 4.83
CA PRO A 27 -8.10 41.59 5.08
C PRO A 27 -6.88 41.48 4.18
N SER A 28 -6.57 42.59 3.51
CA SER A 28 -5.34 42.82 2.77
C SER A 28 -4.13 42.65 3.70
N HIS A 29 -3.47 41.50 3.63
CA HIS A 29 -2.08 41.38 4.07
C HIS A 29 -1.20 41.67 2.85
N SER A 30 -0.71 42.91 2.84
CA SER A 30 0.55 43.38 2.26
C SER A 30 1.36 42.36 1.45
N ASP A 31 1.54 42.74 0.17
CA ASP A 31 2.59 42.30 -0.75
C ASP A 31 3.91 41.96 -0.06
N SER A 32 4.27 40.69 -0.15
CA SER A 32 5.63 40.28 -0.53
C SER A 32 5.52 38.88 -1.13
N SER A 33 5.05 38.83 -2.38
CA SER A 33 5.32 37.68 -3.22
C SER A 33 6.82 37.59 -3.44
N ILE A 34 7.53 36.91 -2.53
CA ILE A 34 8.80 36.29 -2.87
C ILE A 34 8.43 35.24 -3.91
N GLU A 35 8.44 35.66 -5.17
CA GLU A 35 8.38 34.77 -6.32
C GLU A 35 9.58 33.84 -6.17
N PHE A 36 9.28 32.62 -5.75
CA PHE A 36 10.27 31.58 -5.63
C PHE A 36 10.70 31.19 -7.05
N ASP A 37 11.78 31.82 -7.52
CA ASP A 37 12.35 31.56 -8.82
C ASP A 37 13.11 30.24 -8.80
N TRP A 38 12.51 29.20 -9.40
CA TRP A 38 13.15 27.90 -9.58
C TRP A 38 14.39 27.97 -10.51
N MET A 39 14.54 29.05 -11.29
CA MET A 39 15.69 29.22 -12.19
C MET A 39 16.97 29.65 -11.46
N SER A 40 16.91 30.16 -10.23
CA SER A 40 18.12 30.51 -9.47
C SER A 40 18.98 29.28 -9.09
N PHE A 41 18.44 28.06 -9.23
CA PHE A 41 19.18 26.81 -9.07
C PHE A 41 19.91 26.37 -10.35
N LEU A 42 19.66 27.04 -11.48
CA LEU A 42 20.32 26.81 -12.75
C LEU A 42 21.47 27.79 -13.01
N ASP A 43 21.72 28.74 -12.10
CA ASP A 43 22.95 29.52 -12.06
C ASP A 43 24.12 28.59 -11.69
N ILE A 44 24.59 27.88 -12.70
CA ILE A 44 25.86 27.18 -12.70
C ILE A 44 26.90 28.30 -12.59
N PRO A 45 27.69 28.39 -11.51
CA PRO A 45 28.80 29.33 -11.49
C PRO A 45 29.74 28.95 -12.64
N GLU A 46 29.87 29.84 -13.63
CA GLU A 46 30.92 29.75 -14.64
C GLU A 46 32.25 29.63 -13.89
N ASP A 47 32.93 28.50 -14.08
CA ASP A 47 34.26 28.23 -13.53
C ASP A 47 35.19 29.42 -13.81
N PRO A 48 35.71 30.13 -12.79
CA PRO A 48 36.82 31.03 -13.01
C PRO A 48 38.08 30.17 -13.13
N ASN A 49 38.29 29.56 -14.29
CA ASN A 49 39.60 29.06 -14.68
C ASN A 49 40.47 30.26 -15.06
N VAL A 50 40.92 31.01 -14.05
CA VAL A 50 41.98 32.00 -14.20
C VAL A 50 43.25 31.42 -13.59
N LYS A 51 44.10 30.93 -14.49
CA LYS A 51 45.47 30.50 -14.25
C LYS A 51 46.29 31.64 -13.63
N SER A 52 46.98 31.38 -12.52
CA SER A 52 48.32 31.93 -12.29
C SER A 52 48.99 31.28 -11.09
N SER A 53 50.11 30.60 -11.34
CA SER A 53 51.35 30.68 -10.55
C SER A 53 52.20 29.44 -10.76
N HIS A 54 53.41 29.66 -11.28
CA HIS A 54 54.45 28.68 -11.49
C HIS A 54 54.89 28.02 -10.18
N THR A 55 54.85 26.70 -10.11
CA THR A 55 55.89 25.91 -9.43
C THR A 55 56.06 24.58 -10.15
N SER A 56 57.26 24.42 -10.71
CA SER A 56 57.80 23.19 -11.24
C SER A 56 57.94 22.16 -10.11
N ALA A 57 57.04 21.18 -10.05
CA ALA A 57 57.24 19.96 -9.29
C ALA A 57 56.48 18.80 -9.94
N ASP A 58 57.25 17.97 -10.64
CA ASP A 58 57.13 16.52 -10.77
C ASP A 58 55.73 15.87 -10.91
N PRO A 59 55.36 15.32 -12.08
CA PRO A 59 54.03 14.81 -12.34
C PRO A 59 53.98 13.28 -12.17
N GLN A 60 53.90 12.72 -10.95
CA GLN A 60 53.56 11.29 -10.87
C GLN A 60 52.96 10.66 -9.59
N HIS A 61 52.59 11.41 -8.54
CA HIS A 61 52.03 10.77 -7.34
C HIS A 61 50.66 11.24 -6.83
N SER A 62 50.00 12.25 -7.39
CA SER A 62 48.75 12.79 -6.80
C SER A 62 47.43 12.19 -7.32
N ILE A 63 47.43 11.39 -8.39
CA ILE A 63 46.17 10.92 -9.03
C ILE A 63 45.58 9.68 -8.31
N LYS A 64 46.38 8.91 -7.55
CA LYS A 64 45.89 7.72 -6.83
C LYS A 64 45.23 8.04 -5.48
N GLU A 65 45.69 9.06 -4.75
CA GLU A 65 45.11 9.41 -3.44
C GLU A 65 43.74 10.09 -3.50
N VAL A 66 43.40 10.77 -4.61
CA VAL A 66 42.08 11.42 -4.75
C VAL A 66 40.98 10.39 -5.05
N LYS A 67 41.28 9.33 -5.80
CA LYS A 67 40.31 8.25 -6.11
C LYS A 67 40.00 7.35 -4.92
N GLU A 68 40.95 7.12 -4.01
CA GLU A 68 40.70 6.34 -2.79
C GLU A 68 39.84 7.10 -1.76
N LYS A 69 40.00 8.42 -1.67
CA LYS A 69 39.15 9.25 -0.79
C LYS A 69 37.70 9.34 -1.29
N GLU A 70 37.46 9.41 -2.59
CA GLU A 70 36.10 9.40 -3.16
C GLU A 70 35.40 8.05 -3.02
N ALA A 71 36.11 6.92 -3.20
CA ALA A 71 35.56 5.58 -2.98
C ALA A 71 35.23 5.33 -1.49
N SER A 72 36.07 5.82 -0.58
CA SER A 72 35.84 5.77 0.89
C SER A 72 34.62 6.57 1.33
N VAL A 73 34.37 7.75 0.73
CA VAL A 73 33.20 8.60 1.05
C VAL A 73 31.90 8.01 0.50
N LYS A 74 31.91 7.41 -0.70
CA LYS A 74 30.73 6.71 -1.26
C LYS A 74 30.33 5.50 -0.42
N ASN A 75 31.30 4.69 0.01
CA ASN A 75 31.06 3.54 0.89
C ASN A 75 30.49 3.95 2.26
N LYS A 76 30.93 5.07 2.85
CA LYS A 76 30.37 5.58 4.11
C LYS A 76 28.94 6.11 3.96
N LYS A 77 28.61 6.77 2.84
CA LYS A 77 27.25 7.25 2.55
C LYS A 77 26.28 6.08 2.32
N GLU A 78 26.67 5.06 1.55
CA GLU A 78 25.86 3.86 1.34
C GLU A 78 25.67 3.06 2.63
N LEU A 79 26.72 2.88 3.44
CA LEU A 79 26.61 2.23 4.75
C LEU A 79 25.68 3.00 5.70
N GLY A 80 25.70 4.33 5.64
CA GLY A 80 24.78 5.20 6.37
C GLY A 80 23.33 5.05 5.91
N GLU A 81 23.09 4.93 4.59
CA GLU A 81 21.76 4.67 4.04
C GLU A 81 21.22 3.29 4.42
N ILE A 82 22.06 2.26 4.36
CA ILE A 82 21.69 0.89 4.75
C ILE A 82 21.24 0.88 6.22
N LYS A 83 22.05 1.46 7.12
CA LYS A 83 21.70 1.58 8.55
C LYS A 83 20.41 2.39 8.77
N ARG A 84 20.18 3.47 8.02
CA ARG A 84 18.92 4.24 8.08
C ARG A 84 17.72 3.43 7.61
N ARG A 85 17.86 2.66 6.52
CA ARG A 85 16.80 1.77 6.01
C ARG A 85 16.47 0.66 7.00
N GLU A 86 17.48 0.05 7.63
CA GLU A 86 17.30 -0.96 8.68
C GLU A 86 16.59 -0.37 9.90
N ARG A 87 17.07 0.77 10.42
CA ARG A 87 16.42 1.45 11.56
C ARG A 87 14.96 1.79 11.25
N ARG A 88 14.65 2.21 10.03
CA ARG A 88 13.27 2.48 9.61
C ARG A 88 12.41 1.21 9.59
N LYS A 89 12.95 0.09 9.09
CA LYS A 89 12.28 -1.22 9.13
C LYS A 89 12.03 -1.67 10.56
N ASP A 90 12.97 -1.46 11.47
CA ASP A 90 12.83 -1.82 12.88
C ASP A 90 11.77 -1.00 13.57
N LEU A 91 11.76 0.32 13.37
CA LEU A 91 10.70 1.19 13.86
C LEU A 91 9.34 0.79 13.32
N GLN A 92 9.26 0.41 12.04
CA GLN A 92 8.02 -0.06 11.43
C GLN A 92 7.54 -1.38 12.05
N ARG A 93 8.47 -2.31 12.36
CA ARG A 93 8.17 -3.56 13.08
C ARG A 93 7.60 -3.26 14.47
N ILE A 94 8.28 -2.40 15.24
CA ILE A 94 7.84 -1.99 16.59
C ILE A 94 6.47 -1.35 16.54
N TYR A 95 6.25 -0.40 15.62
CA TYR A 95 4.95 0.24 15.44
C TYR A 95 3.84 -0.76 15.12
N HIS A 96 4.12 -1.70 14.21
CA HIS A 96 3.14 -2.72 13.84
C HIS A 96 2.80 -3.66 15.00
N GLN A 97 3.80 -4.05 15.78
CA GLN A 97 3.63 -4.90 16.95
C GLN A 97 2.84 -4.18 18.05
N ASN A 98 3.17 -2.92 18.32
CA ASN A 98 2.42 -2.08 19.26
C ASN A 98 0.97 -1.87 18.81
N SER A 99 0.73 -1.67 17.51
CA SER A 99 -0.62 -1.55 16.96
C SER A 99 -1.43 -2.85 17.11
N LYS A 100 -0.80 -4.01 16.90
CA LYS A 100 -1.43 -5.32 17.15
C LYS A 100 -1.78 -5.51 18.62
N ASN A 101 -0.84 -5.23 19.52
CA ASN A 101 -1.06 -5.37 20.96
C ASN A 101 -2.20 -4.45 21.43
N LYS A 102 -2.20 -3.19 20.96
CA LYS A 102 -3.32 -2.26 21.20
C LYS A 102 -4.63 -2.86 20.74
N PHE A 103 -4.71 -3.36 19.50
CA PHE A 103 -5.93 -3.98 18.98
C PHE A 103 -6.38 -5.22 19.76
N HIS A 104 -5.45 -6.06 20.20
CA HIS A 104 -5.77 -7.26 21.00
C HIS A 104 -6.32 -6.93 22.39
N ASN A 105 -5.89 -5.81 22.98
CA ASN A 105 -6.33 -5.39 24.33
C ASN A 105 -7.65 -4.60 24.33
N LEU A 106 -8.20 -4.27 23.16
CA LEU A 106 -9.50 -3.57 23.07
C LEU A 106 -10.67 -4.47 23.50
N PRO A 107 -11.77 -3.90 24.01
CA PRO A 107 -13.01 -4.63 24.24
C PRO A 107 -13.60 -5.16 22.91
N GLU A 108 -14.35 -6.27 22.97
CA GLU A 108 -14.84 -6.95 21.75
C GLU A 108 -15.79 -6.07 20.93
N SER A 109 -16.55 -5.18 21.58
CA SER A 109 -17.43 -4.20 20.91
C SER A 109 -16.65 -3.23 20.02
N GLU A 110 -15.49 -2.74 20.48
CA GLU A 110 -14.63 -1.85 19.70
C GLU A 110 -13.89 -2.61 18.60
N LYS A 111 -13.42 -3.83 18.88
CA LYS A 111 -12.85 -4.72 17.86
C LYS A 111 -13.83 -4.95 16.72
N ALA A 112 -15.12 -5.17 17.03
CA ALA A 112 -16.16 -5.36 16.04
C ALA A 112 -16.36 -4.10 15.16
N LYS A 113 -16.44 -2.91 15.77
CA LYS A 113 -16.52 -1.62 15.03
C LYS A 113 -15.32 -1.43 14.10
N ILE A 114 -14.11 -1.71 14.57
CA ILE A 114 -12.89 -1.61 13.74
C ILE A 114 -12.92 -2.63 12.60
N ARG A 115 -13.33 -3.88 12.85
CA ARG A 115 -13.48 -4.90 11.79
C ARG A 115 -14.51 -4.48 10.74
N GLN A 116 -15.65 -3.95 11.16
CA GLN A 116 -16.69 -3.44 10.26
C GLN A 116 -16.19 -2.26 9.43
N SER A 117 -15.57 -1.26 10.07
CA SER A 117 -14.98 -0.10 9.39
C SER A 117 -13.92 -0.52 8.37
N ARG A 118 -13.02 -1.45 8.72
CA ARG A 118 -12.04 -2.02 7.78
C ARG A 118 -12.70 -2.72 6.59
N LYS A 119 -13.75 -3.52 6.84
CA LYS A 119 -14.50 -4.22 5.78
C LYS A 119 -15.18 -3.23 4.84
N GLU A 120 -15.75 -2.16 5.38
CA GLU A 120 -16.42 -1.12 4.60
C GLU A 120 -15.42 -0.30 3.77
N ASN A 121 -14.30 0.12 4.37
CA ASN A 121 -13.22 0.79 3.64
C ASN A 121 -12.64 -0.09 2.53
N GLN A 122 -12.48 -1.39 2.79
CA GLN A 122 -12.05 -2.35 1.76
C GLN A 122 -13.08 -2.46 0.62
N ARG A 123 -14.37 -2.51 0.94
CA ARG A 123 -15.45 -2.52 -0.06
C ARG A 123 -15.40 -1.28 -0.94
N ARG A 124 -15.31 -0.10 -0.35
CA ARG A 124 -15.19 1.18 -1.08
C ARG A 124 -13.97 1.21 -1.97
N HIS A 125 -12.82 0.76 -1.47
CA HIS A 125 -11.60 0.66 -2.25
C HIS A 125 -11.74 -0.30 -3.43
N CYS A 126 -12.28 -1.50 -3.22
CA CYS A 126 -12.55 -2.46 -4.30
C CYS A 126 -13.54 -1.91 -5.33
N LYS A 127 -14.59 -1.21 -4.89
CA LYS A 127 -15.55 -0.56 -5.79
C LYS A 127 -14.86 0.48 -6.67
N LYS A 128 -14.09 1.40 -6.06
CA LYS A 128 -13.32 2.42 -6.77
C LYS A 128 -12.32 1.82 -7.77
N LEU A 129 -11.60 0.76 -7.36
CA LEU A 129 -10.67 0.09 -8.25
C LEU A 129 -11.37 -0.53 -9.46
N LYS A 130 -12.52 -1.18 -9.23
CA LYS A 130 -13.32 -1.79 -10.29
C LYS A 130 -13.89 -0.75 -11.25
N GLU A 131 -14.32 0.40 -10.75
CA GLU A 131 -14.77 1.52 -11.58
C GLU A 131 -13.63 2.07 -12.46
N LEU A 132 -12.41 2.21 -11.92
CA LEU A 132 -11.28 2.77 -12.67
C LEU A 132 -10.64 1.80 -13.66
N THR A 133 -10.55 0.52 -13.30
CA THR A 133 -9.71 -0.46 -14.01
C THR A 133 -10.49 -1.64 -14.58
N GLY A 134 -11.76 -1.80 -14.20
CA GLY A 134 -12.55 -3.00 -14.46
C GLY A 134 -12.24 -4.18 -13.53
N PHE A 135 -11.18 -4.11 -12.72
CA PHE A 135 -10.73 -5.21 -11.86
C PHE A 135 -11.06 -5.01 -10.38
N SER A 136 -11.30 -6.11 -9.66
CA SER A 136 -11.66 -6.04 -8.23
C SER A 136 -10.44 -5.91 -7.33
N THR A 137 -9.25 -6.29 -7.82
CA THR A 137 -7.98 -6.16 -7.10
C THR A 137 -6.86 -5.67 -8.00
N ARG A 138 -5.90 -4.94 -7.42
CA ARG A 138 -4.71 -4.43 -8.15
C ARG A 138 -3.84 -5.55 -8.71
N ARG A 139 -3.92 -6.73 -8.09
CA ARG A 139 -3.23 -7.93 -8.58
C ARG A 139 -3.88 -8.44 -9.87
N GLU A 140 -5.21 -8.52 -9.92
CA GLU A 140 -5.93 -8.93 -11.13
C GLU A 140 -5.67 -7.97 -12.27
N GLU A 141 -5.67 -6.67 -12.00
CA GLU A 141 -5.30 -5.63 -12.96
C GLU A 141 -3.91 -5.90 -13.58
N LYS A 142 -2.88 -6.08 -12.74
CA LYS A 142 -1.52 -6.40 -13.22
C LYS A 142 -1.45 -7.68 -14.03
N ILE A 143 -2.18 -8.72 -13.62
CA ILE A 143 -2.24 -9.99 -14.36
C ILE A 143 -2.97 -9.80 -15.69
N GLY A 144 -4.05 -9.02 -15.71
CA GLY A 144 -4.82 -8.70 -16.91
C GLY A 144 -3.97 -7.95 -17.92
N GLN A 145 -3.28 -6.90 -17.47
CA GLN A 145 -2.32 -6.16 -18.29
C GLN A 145 -1.21 -7.06 -18.85
N ALA A 146 -0.64 -7.95 -18.00
CA ALA A 146 0.35 -8.91 -18.46
C ALA A 146 -0.21 -9.92 -19.48
N ARG A 147 -1.48 -10.32 -19.40
CA ARG A 147 -2.11 -11.18 -20.42
C ARG A 147 -2.31 -10.45 -21.73
N LEU A 148 -2.78 -9.21 -21.69
CA LEU A 148 -2.92 -8.37 -22.90
C LEU A 148 -1.56 -8.17 -23.57
N ALA A 149 -0.52 -7.85 -22.81
CA ALA A 149 0.84 -7.75 -23.33
C ALA A 149 1.36 -9.06 -23.92
N LYS A 150 0.92 -10.21 -23.39
CA LYS A 150 1.25 -11.53 -23.94
C LYS A 150 0.58 -11.76 -25.29
N GLU A 151 -0.69 -11.41 -25.42
CA GLU A 151 -1.47 -11.53 -26.66
C GLU A 151 -0.91 -10.62 -27.76
N LEU A 152 -0.45 -9.42 -27.39
CA LEU A 152 0.21 -8.46 -28.29
C LEU A 152 1.68 -8.80 -28.60
N GLY A 153 2.26 -9.80 -27.94
CA GLY A 153 3.67 -10.17 -28.11
C GLY A 153 4.69 -9.23 -27.46
N THR A 154 4.26 -8.18 -26.74
CA THR A 154 5.12 -7.15 -26.12
C THR A 154 5.43 -7.46 -24.64
N LEU A 155 5.51 -8.75 -24.30
CA LEU A 155 5.54 -9.19 -22.91
C LEU A 155 6.94 -9.01 -22.28
N THR A 156 7.02 -8.20 -21.22
CA THR A 156 8.29 -8.03 -20.49
C THR A 156 8.64 -9.25 -19.65
N GLU A 157 9.92 -9.40 -19.31
CA GLU A 157 10.39 -10.55 -18.52
C GLU A 157 9.76 -10.56 -17.10
N GLU A 158 9.59 -9.39 -16.50
CA GLU A 158 8.88 -9.25 -15.22
C GLU A 158 7.41 -9.70 -15.32
N GLN A 159 6.73 -9.36 -16.42
CA GLN A 159 5.35 -9.77 -16.66
C GLN A 159 5.24 -11.29 -16.90
N LYS A 160 6.22 -11.91 -17.59
CA LYS A 160 6.31 -13.37 -17.71
C LYS A 160 6.43 -14.04 -16.34
N GLN A 161 7.35 -13.57 -15.51
CA GLN A 161 7.53 -14.09 -14.16
C GLN A 161 6.26 -13.93 -13.31
N LEU A 162 5.57 -12.80 -13.45
CA LEU A 162 4.30 -12.54 -12.77
C LEU A 162 3.22 -13.54 -13.19
N LEU A 163 3.08 -13.82 -14.49
CA LEU A 163 2.14 -14.83 -15.01
C LEU A 163 2.51 -16.25 -14.54
N GLN A 164 3.80 -16.59 -14.54
CA GLN A 164 4.26 -17.90 -14.08
C GLN A 164 3.98 -18.10 -12.59
N LYS A 165 4.22 -17.06 -11.77
CA LYS A 165 3.90 -17.07 -10.34
C LYS A 165 2.39 -17.21 -10.11
N GLU A 166 1.57 -16.57 -10.95
CA GLU A 166 0.12 -16.71 -10.90
C GLU A 166 -0.34 -18.13 -11.21
N TYR A 167 0.23 -18.74 -12.25
CA TYR A 167 -0.04 -20.12 -12.63
C TYR A 167 0.30 -21.08 -11.49
N ASN A 168 1.50 -20.97 -10.92
CA ASN A 168 1.95 -21.80 -9.80
C ASN A 168 1.05 -21.63 -8.57
N ARG A 169 0.61 -20.40 -8.28
CA ARG A 169 -0.31 -20.13 -7.17
C ARG A 169 -1.68 -20.78 -7.38
N LYS A 170 -2.23 -20.71 -8.60
CA LYS A 170 -3.49 -21.40 -8.94
C LYS A 170 -3.35 -22.91 -8.85
N ARG A 171 -2.24 -23.46 -9.36
CA ARG A 171 -1.93 -24.90 -9.27
C ARG A 171 -1.93 -25.37 -7.82
N LYS A 172 -1.15 -24.71 -6.96
CA LYS A 172 -1.07 -25.05 -5.52
C LYS A 172 -2.42 -24.93 -4.81
N TYR A 173 -3.19 -23.89 -5.11
CA TYR A 173 -4.55 -23.74 -4.55
C TYR A 173 -5.47 -24.89 -4.98
N ASN A 174 -5.45 -25.27 -6.25
CA ASN A 174 -6.27 -26.38 -6.74
C ASN A 174 -5.86 -27.71 -6.14
N GLU A 175 -4.56 -27.96 -5.99
CA GLU A 175 -4.02 -29.16 -5.35
C GLU A 175 -4.45 -29.24 -3.88
N THR A 176 -4.25 -28.18 -3.11
CA THR A 176 -4.73 -28.13 -1.71
C THR A 176 -6.24 -28.30 -1.59
N LYS A 177 -7.03 -27.74 -2.51
CA LYS A 177 -8.49 -27.94 -2.56
C LYS A 177 -8.85 -29.40 -2.84
N LYS A 178 -8.16 -30.05 -3.79
CA LYS A 178 -8.34 -31.48 -4.08
C LYS A 178 -8.00 -32.35 -2.88
N ASN A 179 -6.84 -32.11 -2.24
CA ASN A 179 -6.40 -32.88 -1.08
C ASN A 179 -7.37 -32.76 0.10
N ARG A 180 -7.90 -31.56 0.35
CA ARG A 180 -8.95 -31.36 1.36
C ARG A 180 -10.23 -32.15 1.07
N LYS A 181 -10.65 -32.19 -0.20
CA LYS A 181 -11.84 -32.96 -0.62
C LYS A 181 -11.63 -34.47 -0.45
N VAL A 182 -10.45 -34.98 -0.80
CA VAL A 182 -10.12 -36.40 -0.58
C VAL A 182 -10.10 -36.71 0.91
N ALA A 183 -9.44 -35.88 1.73
CA ALA A 183 -9.38 -36.07 3.17
C ALA A 183 -10.77 -36.07 3.82
N SER A 184 -11.67 -35.15 3.45
CA SER A 184 -13.03 -35.13 3.99
C SER A 184 -13.83 -36.39 3.63
N VAL A 185 -13.68 -36.91 2.41
CA VAL A 185 -14.34 -38.15 1.98
C VAL A 185 -13.82 -39.36 2.77
N SER A 186 -12.51 -39.45 2.98
CA SER A 186 -11.91 -40.52 3.79
C SER A 186 -12.33 -40.48 5.26
N THR A 187 -12.64 -39.29 5.80
CA THR A 187 -13.11 -39.14 7.18
C THR A 187 -14.58 -39.59 7.32
N GLU A 188 -15.42 -39.28 6.33
CA GLU A 188 -16.83 -39.72 6.30
C GLU A 188 -16.97 -41.25 6.15
N GLU A 189 -16.07 -41.92 5.43
CA GLU A 189 -16.04 -43.39 5.30
C GLU A 189 -15.62 -44.09 6.60
N GLN A 190 -14.71 -43.49 7.38
CA GLN A 190 -14.32 -44.00 8.70
C GLN A 190 -15.43 -43.84 9.74
N GLU A 191 -16.20 -42.74 9.71
CA GLU A 191 -17.33 -42.55 10.63
C GLU A 191 -18.50 -43.50 10.34
N LYS A 192 -18.77 -43.81 9.05
CA LYS A 192 -19.82 -44.77 8.67
C LYS A 192 -19.45 -46.22 8.98
N SER A 193 -18.18 -46.60 8.88
CA SER A 193 -17.71 -47.95 9.22
C SER A 193 -17.56 -48.18 10.74
N GLY A 194 -17.32 -47.12 11.53
CA GLY A 194 -17.29 -47.21 13.00
C GLY A 194 -18.67 -47.32 13.68
N SER A 195 -19.74 -46.81 13.05
CA SER A 195 -21.09 -46.81 13.62
C SER A 195 -21.77 -48.19 13.64
N ASN A 196 -21.40 -49.09 12.72
CA ASN A 196 -22.02 -50.42 12.62
C ASN A 196 -21.50 -51.46 13.64
N LYS A 197 -20.50 -51.13 14.47
CA LYS A 197 -19.90 -52.08 15.43
C LYS A 197 -20.43 -51.96 16.87
N LYS A 198 -21.33 -51.00 17.15
CA LYS A 198 -21.87 -50.75 18.51
C LYS A 198 -23.31 -51.20 18.79
N ARG A 199 -24.00 -51.86 17.85
CA ARG A 199 -25.33 -52.47 18.09
C ARG A 199 -25.25 -54.00 18.11
N LYS A 200 -24.60 -54.58 19.12
CA LYS A 200 -24.78 -56.02 19.44
C LYS A 200 -24.41 -56.35 20.90
N VAL A 201 -24.99 -55.65 21.87
CA VAL A 201 -25.01 -56.14 23.26
C VAL A 201 -26.34 -55.69 23.89
N GLN A 202 -26.96 -56.61 24.63
CA GLN A 202 -28.11 -56.46 25.54
C GLN A 202 -29.50 -56.79 24.99
N THR A 203 -29.86 -58.07 25.15
CA THR A 203 -31.12 -58.45 25.81
C THR A 203 -30.80 -59.58 26.78
N PRO A 204 -30.85 -59.39 28.11
CA PRO A 204 -31.01 -60.49 29.04
C PRO A 204 -32.50 -60.87 29.08
N GLY A 205 -32.80 -62.11 28.73
CA GLY A 205 -34.11 -62.71 28.99
C GLY A 205 -34.27 -62.92 30.49
N HIS A 206 -35.41 -62.52 31.04
CA HIS A 206 -35.83 -62.88 32.39
C HIS A 206 -36.91 -63.96 32.29
N PRO A 207 -36.84 -65.05 33.07
CA PRO A 207 -37.91 -66.04 33.21
C PRO A 207 -39.10 -65.50 34.00
#